data_AF-A0A7S1K0F6-F1
#
_entry.id   AF-A0A7S1K0F6-F1
#
_cell.length_a   1.000
_cell.length_b   1.000
_cell.length_c   1.000
_cell.angle_alpha   90.00
_cell.angle_beta   90.00
_cell.angle_gamma   90.00
#
_symmetry.space_group_name_H-M   'P 1'
#
loop_
_entity.id
_entity.type
_entity.pdbx_description
1 polymer ?
#
loop_
_entity_poly.entity_id
_entity_poly.type
_entity_poly.pdbx_seq_one_letter_code
_entity_poly.pdbx_strand_id
1 'polypeptide(L)'
;KTALVALYDSGDSALQDTRKEEIRFRELLNVLNLTKDFYFSHSYDLSKCLQYNYMAASCRAQGIPVPDPKEYMGEWGAAQEFRYVWNYHLMARFLEAPAWAHWCLPIVHGFFAHARCSCFGRAFEIVR
;
A
#
# COMPACT_ATOMS: atom_id res chain seq x y z
N LYS A 1 15.90 -0.76 3.96
CA LYS A 1 16.52 -2.00 3.45
C LYS A 1 15.43 -3.07 3.41
N THR A 2 15.20 -3.72 2.28
CA THR A 2 14.21 -4.79 2.14
C THR A 2 14.90 -6.15 2.08
N ALA A 3 14.20 -7.19 2.53
CA ALA A 3 14.69 -8.56 2.52
C ALA A 3 13.52 -9.52 2.29
N LEU A 4 13.76 -10.59 1.53
CA LEU A 4 12.84 -11.71 1.39
C LEU A 4 13.33 -12.85 2.27
N VAL A 5 12.50 -13.31 3.21
CA VAL A 5 12.86 -14.32 4.20
C VAL A 5 12.02 -15.58 3.96
N ALA A 6 12.68 -16.69 3.68
CA ALA A 6 12.04 -17.99 3.57
C ALA A 6 11.81 -18.59 4.97
N LEU A 7 10.69 -19.29 5.14
CA LEU A 7 10.33 -19.94 6.40
C LEU A 7 10.79 -21.40 6.49
N TYR A 8 11.27 -21.97 5.38
CA TYR A 8 11.66 -23.38 5.27
C TYR A 8 13.17 -23.48 4.94
N ASP A 9 13.77 -24.62 5.30
CA ASP A 9 15.18 -24.91 4.99
C ASP A 9 15.30 -25.63 3.63
N SER A 10 16.33 -25.26 2.88
CA SER A 10 16.62 -25.66 1.50
C SER A 10 16.89 -27.16 1.29
N GLY A 11 16.87 -27.97 2.34
CA GLY A 11 17.08 -29.43 2.33
C GLY A 11 15.83 -30.29 2.10
N ASP A 12 14.62 -29.71 2.07
CA ASP A 12 13.39 -30.51 1.95
C ASP A 12 13.17 -31.04 0.52
N SER A 13 13.19 -32.36 0.35
CA SER A 13 13.15 -33.06 -0.94
C SER A 13 11.76 -33.04 -1.60
N ALA A 14 10.70 -32.73 -0.85
CA ALA A 14 9.33 -32.66 -1.36
C ALA A 14 9.07 -31.45 -2.28
N LEU A 15 9.98 -30.47 -2.32
CA LEU A 15 9.82 -29.18 -3.03
C LEU A 15 10.69 -29.08 -4.30
N GLN A 16 11.16 -30.19 -4.85
CA GLN A 16 12.17 -30.16 -5.92
C GLN A 16 11.64 -29.58 -7.25
N ASP A 17 10.39 -29.88 -7.61
CA ASP A 17 9.75 -29.35 -8.83
C ASP A 17 9.32 -27.88 -8.67
N THR A 18 8.86 -27.46 -7.49
CA THR A 18 8.49 -26.07 -7.19
C THR A 18 9.70 -25.14 -7.08
N ARG A 19 10.90 -25.70 -6.80
CA ARG A 19 12.13 -24.92 -6.61
C ARG A 19 12.53 -24.10 -7.84
N LYS A 20 12.35 -24.64 -9.05
CA LYS A 20 12.70 -23.92 -10.29
C LYS A 20 11.81 -22.69 -10.49
N GLU A 21 10.51 -22.86 -10.30
CA GLU A 21 9.54 -21.76 -10.41
C GLU A 21 9.75 -20.74 -9.29
N GLU A 22 10.00 -21.19 -8.06
CA GLU A 22 10.28 -20.31 -6.95
C GLU A 22 11.55 -19.46 -7.15
N ILE A 23 12.65 -20.05 -7.63
CA ILE A 23 13.86 -19.31 -7.98
C ILE A 23 13.53 -18.22 -9.00
N ARG A 24 12.77 -18.56 -10.05
CA ARG A 24 12.36 -17.59 -11.08
C ARG A 24 11.51 -16.46 -10.49
N PHE A 25 10.54 -16.76 -9.61
CA PHE A 25 9.72 -15.73 -8.98
C PHE A 25 10.52 -14.84 -8.02
N ARG A 26 11.49 -15.42 -7.29
CA ARG A 26 12.42 -14.67 -6.44
C ARG A 26 13.30 -13.73 -7.24
N GLU A 27 13.85 -14.19 -8.36
CA GLU A 27 14.62 -13.34 -9.27
C GLU A 27 13.77 -12.18 -9.79
N LEU A 28 12.54 -12.46 -10.24
CA LEU A 28 11.61 -11.43 -10.70
C LEU A 28 11.31 -10.40 -9.61
N LEU A 29 11.09 -10.84 -8.38
CA LEU A 29 10.79 -9.95 -7.26
C LEU A 29 12.02 -9.12 -6.84
N ASN A 30 13.22 -9.68 -6.95
CA ASN A 30 14.48 -8.97 -6.67
C ASN A 30 14.79 -7.86 -7.68
N VAL A 31 14.20 -7.89 -8.88
CA VAL A 31 14.29 -6.77 -9.84
C VAL A 31 13.61 -5.51 -9.30
N LEU A 32 12.60 -5.66 -8.43
CA LEU A 32 11.84 -4.54 -7.89
C LEU A 32 12.63 -3.82 -6.80
N ASN A 33 12.86 -2.52 -7.00
CA ASN A 33 13.48 -1.68 -5.97
C ASN A 33 12.43 -1.04 -5.07
N LEU A 34 12.05 -1.77 -4.02
CA LEU A 34 11.12 -1.31 -2.98
C LEU A 34 11.57 -0.07 -2.20
N THR A 35 12.80 0.41 -2.38
CA THR A 35 13.32 1.58 -1.65
C THR A 35 13.27 2.89 -2.42
N LYS A 36 13.01 2.86 -3.74
CA LYS A 36 13.06 4.06 -4.59
C LYS A 36 11.69 4.49 -5.11
N ASP A 37 10.88 3.53 -5.55
CA ASP A 37 9.65 3.83 -6.30
C ASP A 37 8.38 3.55 -5.50
N PHE A 38 8.55 3.19 -4.22
CA PHE A 38 7.48 2.78 -3.34
C PHE A 38 7.43 3.67 -2.09
N TYR A 39 6.23 4.10 -1.76
CA TYR A 39 5.97 5.08 -0.70
C TYR A 39 4.89 4.55 0.25
N PHE A 40 5.05 4.90 1.52
CA PHE A 40 4.08 4.62 2.56
C PHE A 40 4.12 5.73 3.61
N SER A 41 3.07 5.85 4.40
CA SER A 41 3.06 6.69 5.59
C SER A 41 2.31 5.97 6.71
N HIS A 42 2.83 6.08 7.93
CA HIS A 42 2.22 5.45 9.10
C HIS A 42 0.98 6.21 9.61
N SER A 43 0.88 7.51 9.30
CA SER A 43 -0.17 8.39 9.81
C SER A 43 -1.14 8.86 8.73
N TYR A 44 -0.84 8.58 7.46
CA TYR A 44 -1.62 9.07 6.33
C TYR A 44 -1.73 8.01 5.24
N ASP A 45 -2.95 7.78 4.74
CA ASP A 45 -3.18 6.81 3.67
C ASP A 45 -2.86 7.42 2.30
N LEU A 46 -1.70 7.04 1.75
CA LEU A 46 -1.26 7.48 0.42
C LEU A 46 -2.01 6.78 -0.73
N SER A 47 -2.75 5.70 -0.46
CA SER A 47 -3.51 4.99 -1.50
C SER A 47 -4.76 5.76 -1.95
N LYS A 48 -5.11 6.83 -1.24
CA LYS A 48 -6.29 7.67 -1.46
C LYS A 48 -5.91 9.11 -1.71
N CYS A 49 -6.74 9.79 -2.51
CA CYS A 49 -6.60 11.23 -2.76
C CYS A 49 -6.87 12.03 -1.47
N LEU A 50 -6.27 13.23 -1.37
CA LEU A 50 -6.48 14.16 -0.26
C LEU A 50 -7.98 14.45 -0.01
N GLN A 51 -8.76 14.59 -1.08
CA GLN A 51 -10.20 14.80 -0.99
C GLN A 51 -10.91 13.70 -0.20
N TYR A 52 -10.57 12.44 -0.48
CA TYR A 52 -11.14 11.29 0.21
C TYR A 52 -10.70 11.24 1.68
N ASN A 53 -9.41 11.42 1.94
CA ASN A 53 -8.86 11.40 3.30
C ASN A 53 -9.45 12.52 4.17
N TYR A 54 -9.63 13.72 3.60
CA TYR A 54 -10.25 14.85 4.28
C TYR A 54 -11.72 14.56 4.62
N MET A 55 -12.49 14.09 3.64
CA MET A 55 -13.89 13.69 3.85
C MET A 55 -14.00 12.61 4.92
N ALA A 56 -13.19 11.54 4.83
CA ALA A 56 -13.21 10.44 5.78
C ALA A 56 -12.84 10.90 7.22
N ALA A 57 -11.86 11.80 7.35
CA ALA A 57 -11.52 12.40 8.64
C ALA A 57 -12.67 13.24 9.22
N SER A 58 -13.35 14.03 8.38
CA SER A 58 -14.52 14.82 8.79
C SER A 58 -15.69 13.94 9.24
N CYS A 59 -16.02 12.89 8.49
CA CYS A 59 -17.05 11.92 8.87
C CYS A 59 -16.73 11.28 10.24
N ARG A 60 -15.49 10.81 10.42
CA ARG A 60 -15.03 10.23 11.70
C ARG A 60 -15.14 11.22 12.86
N ALA A 61 -14.77 12.48 12.67
CA ALA A 61 -14.87 13.52 13.70
C ALA A 61 -16.32 13.81 14.13
N GLN A 62 -17.28 13.64 13.21
CA GLN A 62 -18.70 13.84 13.46
C GLN A 62 -19.44 12.56 13.90
N GLY A 63 -18.75 11.43 14.00
CA GLY A 63 -19.36 10.12 14.28
C GLY A 63 -20.23 9.59 13.14
N ILE A 64 -20.08 10.16 11.94
CA ILE A 64 -20.81 9.74 10.74
C ILE A 64 -20.01 8.61 10.07
N PRO A 65 -20.65 7.50 9.65
CA PRO A 65 -20.01 6.47 8.86
C PRO A 65 -19.39 7.04 7.58
N VAL A 66 -18.16 6.63 7.26
CA VAL A 66 -17.54 7.00 5.98
C VAL A 66 -18.31 6.28 4.86
N PRO A 67 -18.80 6.98 3.83
CA PRO A 67 -19.56 6.35 2.74
C PRO A 67 -18.71 5.27 2.05
N ASP A 68 -19.25 4.06 1.95
CA ASP A 68 -18.63 2.97 1.22
C ASP A 68 -18.67 3.29 -0.28
N PRO A 69 -17.52 3.33 -0.99
CA PRO A 69 -17.48 3.46 -2.45
C PRO A 69 -18.44 2.55 -3.20
N LYS A 70 -18.71 1.36 -2.65
CA LYS A 70 -19.65 0.39 -3.22
C LYS A 70 -21.10 0.88 -3.23
N GLU A 71 -21.48 1.74 -2.27
CA GLU A 71 -22.85 2.24 -2.14
C GLU A 71 -23.24 3.19 -3.28
N TYR A 72 -22.31 4.03 -3.74
CA TYR A 72 -22.56 5.03 -4.79
C TYR A 72 -21.92 4.71 -6.14
N MET A 73 -20.94 3.79 -6.22
CA MET A 73 -20.31 3.35 -7.49
C MET A 73 -20.49 1.85 -7.78
N GLY A 74 -21.25 1.10 -6.97
CA GLY A 74 -21.48 -0.33 -7.18
C GLY A 74 -20.18 -1.16 -7.16
N GLU A 75 -20.13 -2.22 -7.97
CA GLU A 75 -18.94 -3.10 -8.06
C GLU A 75 -17.66 -2.35 -8.46
N TRP A 76 -17.79 -1.27 -9.25
CA TRP A 76 -16.66 -0.40 -9.59
C TRP A 76 -16.06 0.27 -8.37
N GLY A 77 -16.88 0.63 -7.37
CA GLY A 77 -16.43 1.19 -6.10
C GLY A 77 -15.64 0.21 -5.26
N ALA A 78 -16.12 -1.04 -5.17
CA ALA A 78 -15.40 -2.11 -4.47
C ALA A 78 -14.03 -2.38 -5.13
N ALA A 79 -13.95 -2.38 -6.46
CA ALA A 79 -12.69 -2.58 -7.19
C ALA A 79 -11.69 -1.42 -7.03
N GLN A 80 -12.13 -0.23 -6.58
CA GLN A 80 -11.27 0.94 -6.35
C GLN A 80 -10.67 0.96 -4.94
N GLU A 81 -11.18 0.15 -4.02
CA GLU A 81 -10.76 0.21 -2.62
C GLU A 81 -9.26 -0.06 -2.46
N PHE A 82 -8.72 -1.02 -3.21
CA PHE A 82 -7.32 -1.41 -3.11
C PHE A 82 -6.50 -1.16 -4.39
N ARG A 83 -7.05 -0.42 -5.36
CA ARG A 83 -6.43 -0.21 -6.68
C ARG A 83 -5.00 0.33 -6.62
N TYR A 84 -4.71 1.20 -5.65
CA TYR A 84 -3.39 1.81 -5.48
C TYR A 84 -2.55 1.15 -4.37
N VAL A 85 -3.07 0.10 -3.74
CA VAL A 85 -2.37 -0.66 -2.69
C VAL A 85 -1.59 -1.79 -3.36
N TRP A 86 -0.34 -1.51 -3.72
CA TRP A 86 0.48 -2.44 -4.49
C TRP A 86 0.69 -3.79 -3.78
N ASN A 87 0.88 -3.77 -2.46
CA ASN A 87 1.08 -4.96 -1.64
C ASN A 87 -0.23 -5.61 -1.16
N TYR A 88 -1.38 -5.28 -1.75
CA TYR A 88 -2.68 -5.84 -1.33
C TYR A 88 -2.67 -7.38 -1.30
N HIS A 89 -2.17 -8.02 -2.37
CA HIS A 89 -2.11 -9.49 -2.42
C HIS A 89 -1.21 -10.10 -1.34
N LEU A 90 -0.17 -9.39 -0.90
CA LEU A 90 0.70 -9.83 0.19
C LEU A 90 0.03 -9.67 1.56
N MET A 91 -0.92 -8.73 1.69
CA MET A 91 -1.65 -8.44 2.92
C MET A 91 -3.02 -9.14 3.03
N ALA A 92 -3.57 -9.65 1.92
CA ALA A 92 -4.95 -10.13 1.84
C ALA A 92 -5.33 -11.13 2.96
N ARG A 93 -4.46 -12.09 3.26
CA ARG A 93 -4.67 -13.07 4.34
C ARG A 93 -4.68 -12.44 5.73
N PHE A 94 -3.90 -11.38 5.95
CA PHE A 94 -3.89 -10.66 7.22
C PHE A 94 -5.13 -9.78 7.38
N LEU A 95 -5.66 -9.24 6.28
CA LEU A 95 -6.88 -8.41 6.28
C LEU A 95 -8.15 -9.22 6.60
N GLU A 96 -8.15 -10.53 6.32
CA GLU A 96 -9.24 -11.44 6.71
C GLU A 96 -9.39 -11.56 8.25
N ALA A 97 -8.34 -11.22 9.00
CA ALA A 97 -8.31 -11.33 10.45
C ALA A 97 -8.14 -9.93 11.10
N PRO A 98 -9.23 -9.31 11.60
CA PRO A 98 -9.23 -7.92 12.07
C PRO A 98 -8.18 -7.60 13.14
N ALA A 99 -7.81 -8.59 13.97
CA ALA A 99 -6.78 -8.45 14.98
C ALA A 99 -5.41 -8.06 14.39
N TRP A 100 -5.11 -8.45 13.15
CA TRP A 100 -3.84 -8.20 12.48
C TRP A 100 -3.84 -7.00 11.55
N ALA A 101 -4.99 -6.35 11.34
CA ALA A 101 -5.14 -5.24 10.40
C ALA A 101 -4.19 -4.07 10.69
N HIS A 102 -3.79 -3.88 11.96
CA HIS A 102 -2.84 -2.84 12.36
C HIS A 102 -1.40 -3.08 11.87
N TRP A 103 -1.03 -4.31 11.47
CA TRP A 103 0.24 -4.63 10.84
C TRP A 103 0.22 -4.41 9.32
N CYS A 104 -0.97 -4.25 8.73
CA CYS A 104 -1.14 -4.05 7.31
C CYS A 104 -0.87 -2.58 6.96
N LEU A 105 0.31 -2.31 6.38
CA LEU A 105 0.69 -0.99 5.90
C LEU A 105 0.59 -0.93 4.37
N PRO A 106 -0.31 -0.11 3.81
CA PRO A 106 -0.40 0.08 2.37
C PRO A 106 0.87 0.68 1.79
N ILE A 107 1.37 0.08 0.72
CA ILE A 107 2.49 0.60 -0.06
C ILE A 107 1.98 0.99 -1.44
N VAL A 108 2.31 2.21 -1.88
CA VAL A 108 1.92 2.75 -3.18
C VAL A 108 3.14 2.84 -4.08
N HIS A 109 3.01 2.39 -5.32
CA HIS A 109 4.04 2.58 -6.34
C HIS A 109 3.81 3.91 -7.07
N GLY A 110 4.84 4.72 -7.23
CA GLY A 110 4.72 5.99 -7.95
C GLY A 110 5.88 6.94 -7.70
N PHE A 111 5.53 8.19 -7.46
CA PHE A 111 6.47 9.28 -7.24
C PHE A 111 5.97 10.16 -6.10
N PHE A 112 6.89 10.68 -5.31
CA PHE A 112 6.61 11.69 -4.30
C PHE A 112 7.75 12.70 -4.27
N ALA A 113 7.40 13.98 -4.34
CA ALA A 113 8.33 15.08 -4.14
C ALA A 113 7.72 16.14 -3.23
N HIS A 114 8.55 16.64 -2.32
CA HIS A 114 8.24 17.77 -1.46
C HIS A 114 9.30 18.84 -1.66
N ALA A 115 8.86 20.07 -1.89
CA ALA A 115 9.74 21.21 -2.05
C ALA A 115 9.20 22.40 -1.29
N ARG A 116 10.08 23.07 -0.53
CA ARG A 116 9.78 24.34 0.10
C ARG A 116 10.15 25.48 -0.84
N CYS A 117 9.21 26.35 -1.11
CA CYS A 117 9.33 27.46 -2.03
C CYS A 117 9.00 28.79 -1.33
N SER A 118 9.41 29.90 -1.92
CA SER A 118 8.95 31.23 -1.52
C SER A 118 8.61 32.07 -2.73
N CYS A 119 7.46 32.75 -2.68
CA CYS A 119 7.02 33.68 -3.72
C CYS A 119 6.42 34.91 -3.05
N PHE A 120 6.81 36.10 -3.48
CA PHE A 120 6.39 37.39 -2.90
C PHE A 120 6.55 37.46 -1.37
N GLY A 121 7.65 36.92 -0.84
CA GLY A 121 7.94 36.91 0.60
C GLY A 121 7.10 35.93 1.44
N ARG A 122 6.23 35.13 0.82
CA ARG A 122 5.48 34.06 1.50
C ARG A 122 6.14 32.72 1.24
N ALA A 123 6.40 31.95 2.29
CA ALA A 123 6.87 30.58 2.18
C ALA A 123 5.68 29.64 1.99
N PHE A 124 5.82 28.65 1.12
CA PHE A 124 4.84 27.58 0.92
C PHE A 124 5.52 26.27 0.56
N GLU A 125 4.79 25.18 0.71
CA GLU A 125 5.28 23.84 0.41
C GLU A 125 4.50 23.27 -0.78
N ILE A 126 5.24 22.74 -1.76
CA ILE A 126 4.69 22.02 -2.90
C ILE A 126 4.88 20.53 -2.62
N VAL A 127 3.79 19.78 -2.70
CA VAL A 127 3.79 18.31 -2.64
C VAL A 127 3.29 17.82 -4.00
N ARG A 128 4.05 16.94 -4.66
CA ARG A 128 3.70 16.29 -5.93
C ARG A 128 3.81 14.79 -5.81
#